data_AF-M4SX06-F1
#
_entry.id   AF-M4SX06-F1
#
_cell.length_a   1.000
_cell.length_b   1.000
_cell.length_c   1.000
_cell.angle_alpha   90.00
_cell.angle_beta   90.00
_cell.angle_gamma   90.00
#
_symmetry.space_group_name_H-M   'P 1'
#
loop_
_entity.id
_entity.type
_entity.pdbx_description
1 polymer ?
#
loop_
_entity_poly.entity_id
_entity_poly.type
_entity_poly.pdbx_seq_one_letter_code
_entity_poly.pdbx_strand_id
1 'polypeptide(L)'
;MLLLLALTATIIRNDAQAQIHEAPKIITSACDATRQTEHVLTQIKSKIETAFQQIVLGKKTAAKLSVAAAASTGEKAVAYAALAASAAVKLQAAEQNLQSNLDALLKGAAAAAELTATEELVSEAADLSLEARPGARTATVSGTEGGLPLRFASFGGGKSKCDTAKEAADQRKAAPGTKGGDKISFAHLQNRPKIGNDKKLAALCGDDNTPPNNCDGSADRDLTYFEITTGTLLTEKMKQHNKGPQPTDGYTPDTPEPTALLQRETYVTGRLNIIKQAEHACDSITFTADSLKNSALVTDGTAQALLETTLLTQREREELNQ
;
A
#
# COMPACT_ATOMS: atom_id res chain seq x y z
N MET A 1 -4.99 -28.84 0.33
CA MET A 1 -6.39 -28.40 0.23
C MET A 1 -6.39 -27.09 -0.56
N LEU A 2 -6.63 -27.16 -1.88
CA LEU A 2 -6.61 -25.99 -2.77
C LEU A 2 -7.94 -25.25 -2.66
N LEU A 3 -7.91 -23.98 -2.23
CA LEU A 3 -9.03 -23.06 -2.46
C LEU A 3 -8.87 -22.51 -3.89
N LEU A 4 -9.71 -22.99 -4.81
CA LEU A 4 -9.89 -22.37 -6.13
C LEU A 4 -10.70 -21.09 -5.96
N LEU A 5 -10.06 -19.93 -6.03
CA LEU A 5 -10.72 -18.68 -6.36
C LEU A 5 -10.76 -18.55 -7.90
N ALA A 6 -11.95 -18.68 -8.46
CA ALA A 6 -12.21 -18.43 -9.87
C ALA A 6 -12.18 -16.91 -10.13
N LEU A 7 -11.04 -16.38 -10.56
CA LEU A 7 -10.93 -15.03 -11.12
C LEU A 7 -10.92 -15.11 -12.65
N THR A 8 -11.91 -14.52 -13.29
CA THR A 8 -11.96 -14.29 -14.74
C THR A 8 -10.85 -13.31 -15.12
N ALA A 9 -9.82 -13.80 -15.80
CA ALA A 9 -8.63 -13.05 -16.17
C ALA A 9 -8.81 -12.26 -17.47
N THR A 10 -8.82 -10.93 -17.39
CA THR A 10 -8.48 -10.04 -18.50
C THR A 10 -6.95 -10.01 -18.66
N ILE A 11 -6.47 -10.26 -19.88
CA ILE A 11 -5.05 -10.29 -20.21
C ILE A 11 -4.51 -8.86 -20.21
N ILE A 12 -3.81 -8.46 -19.14
CA ILE A 12 -2.98 -7.25 -19.14
C ILE A 12 -1.53 -7.71 -19.25
N ARG A 13 -0.92 -7.53 -20.43
CA ARG A 13 0.54 -7.60 -20.58
C ARG A 13 1.13 -6.36 -19.89
N ASN A 14 1.89 -6.55 -18.83
CA ASN A 14 2.75 -5.50 -18.29
C ASN A 14 4.20 -6.04 -18.27
N ASP A 15 4.95 -5.72 -19.32
CA ASP A 15 6.35 -6.14 -19.55
C ASP A 15 7.38 -5.21 -18.88
N ALA A 16 6.97 -4.40 -17.91
CA ALA A 16 7.86 -3.77 -16.95
C ALA A 16 7.56 -4.36 -15.58
N GLN A 17 8.58 -4.81 -14.84
CA GLN A 17 8.42 -5.05 -13.40
C GLN A 17 7.90 -3.74 -12.79
N ALA A 18 6.59 -3.65 -12.59
CA ALA A 18 6.00 -2.48 -11.99
C ALA A 18 6.57 -2.38 -10.57
N GLN A 19 7.36 -1.34 -10.32
CA GLN A 19 7.79 -1.03 -8.96
C GLN A 19 6.53 -0.89 -8.10
N ILE A 20 6.55 -1.47 -6.89
CA ILE A 20 5.40 -1.39 -5.98
C ILE A 20 5.03 0.06 -5.67
N HIS A 21 6.04 0.90 -5.56
CA HIS A 21 5.87 2.32 -5.33
C HIS A 21 5.71 3.04 -6.66
N GLU A 22 4.82 4.04 -6.68
CA GLU A 22 4.73 4.93 -7.83
C GLU A 22 6.03 5.74 -8.02
N ALA A 23 6.20 6.30 -9.21
CA ALA A 23 7.23 7.32 -9.45
C ALA A 23 7.08 8.45 -8.40
N PRO A 24 8.18 8.93 -7.81
CA PRO A 24 8.10 9.78 -6.64
C PRO A 24 7.46 11.13 -6.95
N LYS A 25 6.53 11.52 -6.07
CA LYS A 25 5.71 12.72 -6.15
C LYS A 25 5.77 13.49 -4.84
N ILE A 26 5.51 14.78 -4.91
CA ILE A 26 5.38 15.63 -3.73
C ILE A 26 4.03 15.34 -3.07
N ILE A 27 4.08 14.89 -1.81
CA ILE A 27 2.92 14.57 -0.98
C ILE A 27 2.69 15.74 -0.02
N THR A 28 1.55 16.42 -0.15
CA THR A 28 1.26 17.65 0.59
C THR A 28 0.09 17.52 1.57
N SER A 29 -0.63 16.41 1.52
CA SER A 29 -1.84 16.18 2.30
C SER A 29 -2.05 14.70 2.58
N ALA A 30 -2.95 14.40 3.52
CA ALA A 30 -3.39 13.04 3.79
C ALA A 30 -3.96 12.34 2.53
N CYS A 31 -4.75 13.05 1.73
CA CYS A 31 -5.33 12.47 0.51
C CYS A 31 -4.29 12.16 -0.57
N ASP A 32 -3.16 12.89 -0.62
CA ASP A 32 -2.04 12.54 -1.50
C ASP A 32 -1.39 11.23 -1.05
N ALA A 33 -1.28 11.00 0.26
CA ALA A 33 -0.74 9.78 0.85
C ALA A 33 -1.68 8.58 0.61
N THR A 34 -3.00 8.77 0.75
CA THR A 34 -4.03 7.78 0.39
C THR A 34 -3.84 7.27 -1.04
N ARG A 35 -3.65 8.16 -2.02
CA ARG A 35 -3.41 7.77 -3.42
C ARG A 35 -2.13 6.96 -3.58
N GLN A 36 -1.08 7.32 -2.86
CA GLN A 36 0.20 6.60 -2.90
C GLN A 36 0.06 5.18 -2.34
N THR A 37 -0.64 5.00 -1.21
CA THR A 37 -0.85 3.68 -0.61
C THR A 37 -1.84 2.81 -1.37
N GLU A 38 -2.85 3.40 -2.02
CA GLU A 38 -3.72 2.70 -2.97
C GLU A 38 -2.95 2.15 -4.18
N HIS A 39 -1.96 2.91 -4.68
CA HIS A 39 -1.07 2.44 -5.73
C HIS A 39 -0.29 1.20 -5.27
N VAL A 40 0.35 1.27 -4.09
CA VAL A 40 1.08 0.15 -3.49
C VAL A 40 0.19 -1.08 -3.36
N LEU A 41 -1.02 -0.91 -2.80
CA LEU A 41 -2.02 -1.97 -2.68
C LEU A 41 -2.34 -2.61 -4.04
N THR A 42 -2.56 -1.78 -5.06
CA THR A 42 -2.89 -2.23 -6.41
C THR A 42 -1.72 -3.00 -7.04
N GLN A 43 -0.49 -2.53 -6.88
CA GLN A 43 0.69 -3.21 -7.41
C GLN A 43 0.92 -4.56 -6.75
N ILE A 44 0.76 -4.66 -5.42
CA ILE A 44 0.89 -5.94 -4.70
C ILE A 44 -0.17 -6.94 -5.20
N LYS A 45 -1.44 -6.52 -5.30
CA LYS A 45 -2.53 -7.37 -5.81
C LYS A 45 -2.24 -7.82 -7.25
N SER A 46 -1.88 -6.88 -8.12
CA SER A 46 -1.55 -7.17 -9.52
C SER A 46 -0.38 -8.15 -9.65
N LYS A 47 0.65 -8.03 -8.79
CA LYS A 47 1.77 -8.96 -8.76
C LYS A 47 1.35 -10.38 -8.36
N ILE A 48 0.52 -10.52 -7.33
CA ILE A 48 -0.04 -11.82 -6.93
C ILE A 48 -0.82 -12.45 -8.09
N GLU A 49 -1.75 -11.69 -8.67
CA GLU A 49 -2.58 -12.14 -9.80
C GLU A 49 -1.73 -12.55 -11.00
N THR A 50 -0.74 -11.72 -11.36
CA THR A 50 0.18 -12.00 -12.47
C THR A 50 0.98 -13.27 -12.21
N ALA A 51 1.51 -13.45 -10.99
CA ALA A 51 2.27 -14.65 -10.64
C ALA A 51 1.43 -15.93 -10.79
N PHE A 52 0.19 -15.92 -10.30
CA PHE A 52 -0.75 -17.02 -10.49
C PHE A 52 -1.03 -17.29 -11.97
N GLN A 53 -1.30 -16.25 -12.75
CA GLN A 53 -1.54 -16.37 -14.20
C GLN A 53 -0.34 -16.97 -14.93
N GLN A 54 0.88 -16.51 -14.63
CA GLN A 54 2.11 -17.04 -15.23
C GLN A 54 2.29 -18.52 -14.89
N ILE A 55 2.06 -18.94 -13.64
CA ILE A 55 2.12 -20.36 -13.24
C ILE A 55 1.09 -21.19 -14.01
N VAL A 56 -0.15 -20.73 -14.13
CA VAL A 56 -1.20 -21.44 -14.89
C VAL A 56 -0.83 -21.57 -16.37
N LEU A 57 -0.33 -20.50 -16.99
CA LEU A 57 0.17 -20.52 -18.36
C LEU A 57 1.36 -21.47 -18.52
N GLY A 58 2.27 -21.48 -17.55
CA GLY A 58 3.42 -22.38 -17.55
C GLY A 58 3.00 -23.85 -17.46
N LYS A 59 2.03 -24.19 -16.60
CA LYS A 59 1.43 -25.54 -16.52
C LYS A 59 0.85 -25.99 -17.85
N LYS A 60 0.17 -25.09 -18.57
CA LYS A 60 -0.34 -25.37 -19.92
C LYS A 60 0.80 -25.68 -20.89
N THR A 61 1.92 -24.95 -20.83
CA THR A 61 3.11 -25.23 -21.66
C THR A 61 3.74 -26.58 -21.32
N ALA A 62 3.93 -26.89 -20.03
CA ALA A 62 4.47 -28.20 -19.61
C ALA A 62 3.57 -29.37 -20.05
N ALA A 63 2.25 -29.21 -19.98
CA ALA A 63 1.30 -30.21 -20.47
C ALA A 63 1.42 -30.42 -21.99
N LYS A 64 1.58 -29.35 -22.78
CA LYS A 64 1.81 -29.46 -24.23
C LYS A 64 3.09 -30.23 -24.56
N LEU A 65 4.18 -29.99 -23.83
CA LEU A 65 5.43 -30.72 -23.99
C LEU A 65 5.25 -32.21 -23.67
N SER A 66 4.53 -32.52 -22.59
CA SER A 66 4.22 -33.89 -22.20
C SER A 66 3.39 -34.63 -23.27
N VAL A 67 2.37 -33.96 -23.83
CA VAL A 67 1.57 -34.49 -24.94
C VAL A 67 2.42 -34.68 -26.20
N ALA A 68 3.31 -33.73 -26.52
CA ALA A 68 4.20 -33.85 -27.67
C ALA A 68 5.19 -35.02 -27.52
N ALA A 69 5.66 -35.29 -26.31
CA ALA A 69 6.49 -36.45 -26.01
C ALA A 69 5.73 -37.75 -26.26
N ALA A 70 4.47 -37.85 -25.79
CA ALA A 70 3.62 -39.02 -25.97
C ALA A 70 3.18 -39.24 -27.43
N ALA A 71 3.04 -38.16 -28.21
CA ALA A 71 2.65 -38.22 -29.62
C ALA A 71 3.83 -38.43 -30.58
N SER A 72 5.07 -38.34 -30.10
CA SER A 72 6.29 -38.50 -30.91
C SER A 72 6.92 -39.88 -30.71
N THR A 73 7.87 -40.22 -31.57
CA THR A 73 8.69 -41.44 -31.46
C THR A 73 10.18 -41.11 -31.56
N GLY A 74 11.03 -42.06 -31.14
CA GLY A 74 12.49 -41.93 -31.20
C GLY A 74 13.04 -40.73 -30.42
N GLU A 75 14.07 -40.10 -30.96
CA GLU A 75 14.78 -38.96 -30.32
C GLU A 75 13.86 -37.77 -30.03
N LYS A 76 12.82 -37.53 -30.86
CA LYS A 76 11.87 -36.43 -30.63
C LYS A 76 11.03 -36.65 -29.37
N ALA A 77 10.63 -37.89 -29.11
CA ALA A 77 9.90 -38.23 -27.88
C ALA A 77 10.78 -37.97 -26.64
N VAL A 78 12.05 -38.37 -26.71
CA VAL A 78 13.05 -38.14 -25.66
C VAL A 78 13.27 -36.64 -25.43
N ALA A 79 13.44 -35.86 -26.50
CA ALA A 79 13.62 -34.41 -26.40
C ALA A 79 12.44 -33.70 -25.76
N TYR A 80 11.21 -34.01 -26.17
CA TYR A 80 10.02 -33.41 -25.56
C TYR A 80 9.84 -33.85 -24.10
N ALA A 81 10.17 -35.09 -23.75
CA ALA A 81 10.13 -35.55 -22.36
C ALA A 81 11.14 -34.81 -21.48
N ALA A 82 12.37 -34.59 -21.98
CA ALA A 82 13.38 -33.79 -21.29
C ALA A 82 12.93 -32.33 -21.07
N LEU A 83 12.35 -31.70 -22.10
CA LEU A 83 11.79 -30.35 -22.00
C LEU A 83 10.61 -30.30 -21.01
N ALA A 84 9.73 -31.30 -21.00
CA ALA A 84 8.62 -31.40 -20.06
C ALA A 84 9.11 -31.52 -18.61
N ALA A 85 10.15 -32.32 -18.35
CA ALA A 85 10.74 -32.47 -17.03
C ALA A 85 11.39 -31.16 -16.54
N SER A 86 12.18 -30.49 -17.38
CA SER A 86 12.76 -29.18 -17.04
C SER A 86 11.67 -28.13 -16.76
N ALA A 87 10.60 -28.10 -17.57
CA ALA A 87 9.46 -27.24 -17.32
C ALA A 87 8.78 -27.53 -15.98
N ALA A 88 8.62 -28.80 -15.60
CA ALA A 88 8.04 -29.20 -14.32
C ALA A 88 8.89 -28.74 -13.12
N VAL A 89 10.22 -28.85 -13.20
CA VAL A 89 11.13 -28.36 -12.14
C VAL A 89 11.01 -26.84 -11.96
N LYS A 90 11.04 -26.07 -13.06
CA LYS A 90 10.87 -24.61 -13.00
C LYS A 90 9.50 -24.21 -12.45
N LEU A 91 8.44 -24.93 -12.83
CA LEU A 91 7.10 -24.70 -12.29
C LEU A 91 7.01 -24.98 -10.80
N GLN A 92 7.57 -26.10 -10.33
CA GLN A 92 7.57 -26.46 -8.92
C GLN A 92 8.32 -25.40 -8.09
N ALA A 93 9.48 -24.93 -8.57
CA ALA A 93 10.22 -23.85 -7.93
C ALA A 93 9.41 -22.54 -7.89
N ALA A 94 8.71 -22.20 -8.98
CA ALA A 94 7.86 -21.02 -9.03
C ALA A 94 6.66 -21.10 -8.07
N GLU A 95 6.01 -22.26 -7.96
CA GLU A 95 4.92 -22.50 -7.03
C GLU A 95 5.37 -22.41 -5.57
N GLN A 96 6.50 -23.04 -5.24
CA GLN A 96 7.08 -22.97 -3.91
C GLN A 96 7.46 -21.53 -3.55
N ASN A 97 8.08 -20.80 -4.48
CA ASN A 97 8.45 -19.40 -4.28
C ASN A 97 7.22 -18.49 -4.09
N LEU A 98 6.15 -18.67 -4.88
CA LEU A 98 4.91 -17.93 -4.65
C LEU A 98 4.30 -18.27 -3.28
N GLN A 99 4.24 -19.56 -2.93
CA GLN A 99 3.68 -20.02 -1.66
C GLN A 99 4.46 -19.49 -0.44
N SER A 100 5.80 -19.44 -0.50
CA SER A 100 6.63 -18.92 0.58
C SER A 100 6.51 -17.41 0.77
N ASN A 101 6.13 -16.68 -0.28
CA ASN A 101 6.02 -15.22 -0.27
C ASN A 101 4.59 -14.72 -0.09
N LEU A 102 3.57 -15.57 -0.27
CA LEU A 102 2.16 -15.15 -0.30
C LEU A 102 1.70 -14.45 0.99
N ASP A 103 2.11 -14.94 2.16
CA ASP A 103 1.76 -14.33 3.45
C ASP A 103 2.31 -12.90 3.57
N ALA A 104 3.58 -12.68 3.20
CA ALA A 104 4.19 -11.36 3.21
C ALA A 104 3.47 -10.39 2.25
N LEU A 105 3.10 -10.86 1.05
CA LEU A 105 2.36 -10.06 0.08
C LEU A 105 0.96 -9.67 0.59
N LEU A 106 0.22 -10.62 1.15
CA LEU A 106 -1.12 -10.35 1.70
C LEU A 106 -1.06 -9.38 2.89
N LYS A 107 -0.07 -9.54 3.77
CA LYS A 107 0.18 -8.60 4.88
C LYS A 107 0.58 -7.22 4.38
N GLY A 108 1.40 -7.13 3.34
CA GLY A 108 1.74 -5.86 2.67
C GLY A 108 0.53 -5.15 2.10
N ALA A 109 -0.34 -5.89 1.40
CA ALA A 109 -1.61 -5.36 0.89
C ALA A 109 -2.51 -4.86 2.03
N ALA A 110 -2.65 -5.64 3.10
CA ALA A 110 -3.42 -5.23 4.28
C ALA A 110 -2.84 -3.96 4.94
N ALA A 111 -1.53 -3.90 5.12
CA ALA A 111 -0.85 -2.73 5.68
C ALA A 111 -1.03 -1.47 4.81
N ALA A 112 -0.99 -1.61 3.49
CA ALA A 112 -1.28 -0.52 2.56
C ALA A 112 -2.74 -0.05 2.68
N ALA A 113 -3.70 -0.97 2.76
CA ALA A 113 -5.11 -0.65 2.97
C ALA A 113 -5.39 0.03 4.33
N GLU A 114 -4.73 -0.43 5.39
CA GLU A 114 -4.79 0.19 6.72
C GLU A 114 -4.31 1.64 6.69
N LEU A 115 -3.19 1.91 6.02
CA LEU A 115 -2.67 3.27 5.84
C LEU A 115 -3.62 4.13 5.00
N THR A 116 -4.15 3.61 3.89
CA THR A 116 -5.15 4.30 3.06
C THR A 116 -6.34 4.77 3.91
N ALA A 117 -6.96 3.85 4.65
CA ALA A 117 -8.14 4.16 5.48
C ALA A 117 -7.81 5.13 6.62
N THR A 118 -6.61 5.01 7.20
CA THR A 118 -6.17 5.90 8.28
C THR A 118 -5.93 7.32 7.78
N GLU A 119 -5.32 7.50 6.61
CA GLU A 119 -5.12 8.82 6.02
C GLU A 119 -6.45 9.48 5.59
N GLU A 120 -7.42 8.69 5.12
CA GLU A 120 -8.77 9.21 4.87
C GLU A 120 -9.39 9.74 6.17
N LEU A 121 -9.27 9.01 7.28
CA LEU A 121 -9.74 9.46 8.59
C LEU A 121 -8.96 10.69 9.09
N VAL A 122 -7.65 10.78 8.87
CA VAL A 122 -6.85 11.97 9.20
C VAL A 122 -7.37 13.19 8.45
N SER A 123 -7.62 13.06 7.14
CA SER A 123 -8.15 14.15 6.32
C SER A 123 -9.51 14.65 6.83
N GLU A 124 -10.41 13.73 7.17
CA GLU A 124 -11.73 14.07 7.70
C GLU A 124 -11.65 14.70 9.09
N ALA A 125 -10.83 14.13 9.99
CA ALA A 125 -10.69 14.62 11.35
C ALA A 125 -10.01 16.00 11.42
N ALA A 126 -9.09 16.30 10.51
CA ALA A 126 -8.46 17.62 10.40
C ALA A 126 -9.46 18.73 10.02
N ASP A 127 -10.51 18.38 9.28
CA ASP A 127 -11.54 19.30 8.82
C ASP A 127 -12.72 19.45 9.79
N LEU A 128 -12.81 18.61 10.83
CA LEU A 128 -13.87 18.73 11.84
C LEU A 128 -13.78 20.09 12.56
N SER A 129 -14.85 20.88 12.40
CA SER A 129 -14.99 22.21 12.97
C SER A 129 -16.02 22.21 14.09
N LEU A 130 -15.78 22.95 15.18
CA LEU A 130 -16.79 23.17 16.21
C LEU A 130 -17.90 24.13 15.72
N GLU A 131 -19.12 23.92 16.22
CA GLU A 131 -20.22 24.87 16.11
C GLU A 131 -19.93 26.09 16.98
N ALA A 132 -20.06 27.31 16.42
CA ALA A 132 -19.91 28.52 17.21
C ALA A 132 -21.00 28.63 18.28
N ARG A 133 -20.63 29.15 19.44
CA ARG A 133 -21.56 29.62 20.47
C ARG A 133 -21.29 31.11 20.71
N PRO A 134 -22.29 31.98 20.46
CA PRO A 134 -22.11 33.41 20.65
C PRO A 134 -21.82 33.71 22.11
N GLY A 135 -21.06 34.79 22.36
CA GLY A 135 -20.77 35.28 23.69
C GLY A 135 -22.04 35.43 24.53
N ALA A 136 -22.08 34.78 25.70
CA ALA A 136 -23.22 34.88 26.62
C ALA A 136 -22.76 34.81 28.08
N ARG A 137 -23.53 35.43 28.98
CA ARG A 137 -23.25 35.41 30.42
C ARG A 137 -23.51 34.00 30.96
N THR A 138 -22.58 33.41 31.71
CA THR A 138 -22.69 32.03 32.23
C THR A 138 -24.03 31.73 32.89
N ALA A 139 -24.47 32.61 33.79
CA ALA A 139 -25.74 32.48 34.52
C ALA A 139 -27.01 32.54 33.65
N THR A 140 -26.89 33.00 32.40
CA THR A 140 -28.02 33.14 31.46
C THR A 140 -28.06 32.04 30.40
N VAL A 141 -27.03 31.20 30.33
CA VAL A 141 -26.99 30.10 29.38
C VAL A 141 -27.75 28.90 29.96
N SER A 142 -28.91 28.62 29.38
CA SER A 142 -29.73 27.44 29.71
C SER A 142 -28.94 26.15 29.49
N GLY A 143 -29.06 25.19 30.42
CA GLY A 143 -28.34 23.91 30.38
C GLY A 143 -26.98 23.88 31.09
N THR A 144 -26.55 24.96 31.74
CA THR A 144 -25.26 25.03 32.45
C THR A 144 -25.18 24.20 33.74
N GLU A 145 -26.31 23.90 34.40
CA GLU A 145 -26.33 23.00 35.58
C GLU A 145 -25.87 21.57 35.24
N GLY A 146 -25.88 21.18 33.95
CA GLY A 146 -25.37 19.90 33.44
C GLY A 146 -24.16 20.03 32.48
N GLY A 147 -23.64 21.24 32.27
CA GLY A 147 -22.62 21.54 31.27
C GLY A 147 -23.15 21.77 29.85
N LEU A 148 -22.38 22.48 29.03
CA LEU A 148 -22.73 22.78 27.63
C LEU A 148 -22.08 21.77 26.68
N PRO A 149 -22.85 21.08 25.81
CA PRO A 149 -22.27 20.15 24.85
C PRO A 149 -21.52 20.92 23.75
N LEU A 150 -20.24 20.59 23.58
CA LEU A 150 -19.47 20.96 22.39
C LEU A 150 -19.88 20.05 21.24
N ARG A 151 -20.28 20.64 20.12
CA ARG A 151 -20.73 19.91 18.92
C ARG A 151 -19.89 20.33 17.74
N PHE A 152 -19.69 19.42 16.80
CA PHE A 152 -19.17 19.77 15.49
C PHE A 152 -20.25 20.51 14.68
N ALA A 153 -19.85 21.51 13.91
CA ALA A 153 -20.74 22.29 13.03
C ALA A 153 -21.40 21.39 11.98
N SER A 154 -20.68 20.38 11.51
CA SER A 154 -21.17 19.26 10.73
C SER A 154 -20.44 17.99 11.16
N PHE A 155 -21.12 16.85 11.10
CA PHE A 155 -20.53 15.56 11.42
C PHE A 155 -20.99 14.54 10.37
N GLY A 156 -20.13 14.26 9.41
CA GLY A 156 -20.46 13.47 8.23
C GLY A 156 -21.40 14.21 7.25
N GLY A 157 -21.28 13.86 5.97
CA GLY A 157 -22.12 14.40 4.89
C GLY A 157 -21.34 14.57 3.58
N GLY A 158 -21.96 14.22 2.45
CA GLY A 158 -21.32 14.28 1.14
C GLY A 158 -20.31 13.15 0.89
N LYS A 159 -19.50 13.29 -0.16
CA LYS A 159 -18.35 12.40 -0.43
C LYS A 159 -17.20 12.76 0.49
N SER A 160 -16.35 11.79 0.81
CA SER A 160 -15.13 12.08 1.58
C SER A 160 -14.26 13.09 0.80
N LYS A 161 -13.45 13.84 1.54
CA LYS A 161 -12.51 14.82 0.95
C LYS A 161 -11.51 14.13 0.02
N CYS A 162 -11.05 12.95 0.39
CA CYS A 162 -10.13 12.19 -0.43
C CYS A 162 -10.79 11.58 -1.66
N ASP A 163 -12.07 11.18 -1.61
CA ASP A 163 -12.81 10.77 -2.82
C ASP A 163 -13.03 11.94 -3.78
N THR A 164 -13.40 13.11 -3.25
CA THR A 164 -13.51 14.34 -4.05
C THR A 164 -12.17 14.67 -4.71
N ALA A 165 -11.07 14.52 -3.97
CA ALA A 165 -9.74 14.70 -4.51
C ALA A 165 -9.43 13.65 -5.59
N LYS A 166 -9.77 12.36 -5.39
CA LYS A 166 -9.58 11.26 -6.37
C LYS A 166 -10.27 11.51 -7.72
N GLU A 167 -11.47 12.10 -7.71
CA GLU A 167 -12.21 12.43 -8.94
C GLU A 167 -11.53 13.52 -9.77
N ALA A 168 -10.72 14.37 -9.14
CA ALA A 168 -9.87 15.31 -9.85
C ALA A 168 -8.63 14.62 -10.44
N ALA A 169 -8.21 15.07 -11.63
CA ALA A 169 -6.96 14.60 -12.23
C ALA A 169 -5.78 14.76 -11.26
N ASP A 170 -4.84 13.81 -11.25
CA ASP A 170 -3.67 13.86 -10.38
C ASP A 170 -2.78 15.09 -10.69
N GLN A 171 -2.82 16.07 -9.78
CA GLN A 171 -2.03 17.31 -9.85
C GLN A 171 -0.72 17.23 -9.08
N ARG A 172 -0.41 16.09 -8.43
CA ARG A 172 0.82 15.93 -7.65
C ARG A 172 2.02 16.04 -8.58
N LYS A 173 2.92 16.97 -8.27
CA LYS A 173 4.15 17.20 -9.04
C LYS A 173 5.16 16.10 -8.76
N ALA A 174 5.99 15.78 -9.75
CA ALA A 174 7.13 14.89 -9.57
C ALA A 174 8.09 15.45 -8.49
N ALA A 175 8.71 14.55 -7.73
CA ALA A 175 9.77 14.88 -6.78
C ALA A 175 11.15 14.55 -7.39
N PRO A 176 11.82 15.50 -8.07
CA PRO A 176 13.08 15.22 -8.78
C PRO A 176 14.18 14.77 -7.80
N GLY A 177 15.01 13.83 -8.26
CA GLY A 177 16.17 13.34 -7.50
C GLY A 177 15.87 12.30 -6.42
N THR A 178 14.65 11.74 -6.39
CA THR A 178 14.27 10.62 -5.51
C THR A 178 13.83 9.42 -6.33
N LYS A 179 13.97 8.19 -5.82
CA LYS A 179 13.34 7.00 -6.43
C LYS A 179 12.03 6.67 -5.71
N GLY A 180 11.15 5.93 -6.39
CA GLY A 180 9.87 5.51 -5.84
C GLY A 180 10.09 4.73 -4.54
N GLY A 181 9.40 5.12 -3.48
CA GLY A 181 9.47 4.47 -2.18
C GLY A 181 10.68 4.82 -1.31
N ASP A 182 11.67 5.57 -1.80
CA ASP A 182 12.82 6.03 -0.98
C ASP A 182 12.36 6.95 0.15
N LYS A 183 11.38 7.81 -0.16
CA LYS A 183 10.76 8.78 0.74
C LYS A 183 9.26 8.70 0.59
N ILE A 184 8.58 8.49 1.71
CA ILE A 184 7.12 8.39 1.77
C ILE A 184 6.64 9.30 2.89
N SER A 185 5.63 10.10 2.63
CA SER A 185 5.09 11.03 3.62
C SER A 185 3.66 10.67 3.99
N PHE A 186 3.36 10.79 5.29
CA PHE A 186 2.02 10.60 5.84
C PHE A 186 1.61 11.83 6.63
N ALA A 187 0.32 12.14 6.61
CA ALA A 187 -0.24 13.19 7.45
C ALA A 187 -0.50 12.64 8.84
N HIS A 188 -0.16 13.43 9.84
CA HIS A 188 -0.53 13.18 11.22
C HIS A 188 -1.35 14.36 11.75
N LEU A 189 -2.40 14.09 12.52
CA LEU A 189 -3.10 15.09 13.31
C LEU A 189 -2.24 15.53 14.49
N GLN A 190 -2.18 16.84 14.67
CA GLN A 190 -1.70 17.49 15.88
C GLN A 190 -2.72 18.54 16.34
N ASN A 191 -2.59 18.97 17.60
CA ASN A 191 -3.33 20.14 18.08
C ASN A 191 -3.04 21.34 17.18
N ARG A 192 -4.08 22.03 16.73
CA ARG A 192 -3.92 23.24 15.94
C ARG A 192 -3.39 24.36 16.84
N PRO A 193 -2.21 24.93 16.54
CA PRO A 193 -1.69 26.05 17.33
C PRO A 193 -2.48 27.33 17.04
N LYS A 194 -2.63 28.21 18.05
CA LYS A 194 -3.09 29.59 17.82
C LYS A 194 -1.98 30.39 17.16
N ILE A 195 -2.23 30.87 15.94
CA ILE A 195 -1.28 31.69 15.18
C ILE A 195 -1.92 33.06 14.95
N GLY A 196 -1.43 34.09 15.64
CA GLY A 196 -1.95 35.46 15.51
C GLY A 196 -3.48 35.53 15.65
N ASN A 197 -4.13 36.15 14.67
CA ASN A 197 -5.59 36.33 14.60
C ASN A 197 -6.29 35.23 13.78
N ASP A 198 -5.86 33.96 13.88
CA ASP A 198 -6.46 32.83 13.15
C ASP A 198 -7.94 32.64 13.54
N LYS A 199 -8.84 33.17 12.70
CA LYS A 199 -10.30 33.04 12.85
C LYS A 199 -10.84 31.65 12.50
N LYS A 200 -9.98 30.72 12.06
CA LYS A 200 -10.35 29.33 11.76
C LYS A 200 -10.02 28.37 12.90
N LEU A 201 -9.46 28.86 14.00
CA LEU A 201 -9.25 28.09 15.21
C LEU A 201 -10.53 28.06 16.04
N ALA A 202 -10.97 26.86 16.43
CA ALA A 202 -11.94 26.72 17.51
C ALA A 202 -11.28 27.06 18.85
N ALA A 203 -11.79 28.07 19.54
CA ALA A 203 -11.28 28.53 20.82
C ALA A 203 -12.44 28.78 21.80
N LEU A 204 -12.18 28.48 23.07
CA LEU A 204 -13.00 28.95 24.19
C LEU A 204 -12.44 30.27 24.67
N CYS A 205 -13.29 31.29 24.69
CA CYS A 205 -12.92 32.66 24.99
C CYS A 205 -13.86 33.23 26.03
N GLY A 206 -13.38 34.21 26.80
CA GLY A 206 -14.20 34.84 27.80
C GLY A 206 -13.82 36.29 28.05
N ASP A 207 -14.71 36.97 28.75
CA ASP A 207 -14.60 38.38 29.10
C ASP A 207 -15.40 38.62 30.38
N ASP A 208 -15.00 39.61 31.18
CA ASP A 208 -15.60 39.93 32.47
C ASP A 208 -16.74 40.95 32.35
N ASN A 209 -16.68 41.83 31.35
CA ASN A 209 -17.54 43.01 31.24
C ASN A 209 -18.63 42.87 30.17
N THR A 210 -18.30 42.25 29.04
CA THR A 210 -19.18 42.18 27.86
C THR A 210 -19.10 40.82 27.17
N PRO A 211 -20.10 40.41 26.38
CA PRO A 211 -19.97 39.23 25.52
C PRO A 211 -18.74 39.31 24.59
N PRO A 212 -17.83 38.33 24.60
CA PRO A 212 -16.70 38.28 23.67
C PRO A 212 -17.19 38.21 22.22
N ASN A 213 -16.39 38.75 21.31
CA ASN A 213 -16.60 38.66 19.87
C ASN A 213 -15.30 38.18 19.21
N ASN A 214 -15.32 37.01 18.57
CA ASN A 214 -14.15 36.40 17.93
C ASN A 214 -12.91 36.31 18.83
N CYS A 215 -13.10 36.07 20.13
CA CYS A 215 -12.00 35.98 21.09
C CYS A 215 -11.17 37.26 21.27
N ASP A 216 -11.76 38.44 21.05
CA ASP A 216 -11.15 39.74 21.37
C ASP A 216 -11.24 40.12 22.88
N GLY A 217 -11.55 39.16 23.77
CA GLY A 217 -11.83 39.38 25.20
C GLY A 217 -10.62 39.36 26.15
N SER A 218 -10.84 39.72 27.42
CA SER A 218 -9.79 39.82 28.45
C SER A 218 -9.12 38.48 28.85
N ALA A 219 -7.86 38.54 29.31
CA ALA A 219 -7.12 37.41 29.87
C ALA A 219 -7.35 37.22 31.40
N ASP A 220 -8.33 37.92 31.96
CA ASP A 220 -8.59 37.95 33.40
C ASP A 220 -9.12 36.64 33.98
N ARG A 221 -8.96 36.49 35.30
CA ARG A 221 -9.26 35.24 36.02
C ARG A 221 -10.74 35.06 36.39
N ASP A 222 -11.52 36.15 36.40
CA ASP A 222 -12.93 36.15 36.80
C ASP A 222 -13.84 36.50 35.59
N LEU A 223 -13.92 35.57 34.64
CA LEU A 223 -14.69 35.75 33.39
C LEU A 223 -16.18 35.47 33.62
N THR A 224 -17.04 36.39 33.19
CA THR A 224 -18.50 36.29 33.37
C THR A 224 -19.22 35.88 32.08
N TYR A 225 -18.63 36.20 30.93
CA TYR A 225 -19.14 35.88 29.60
C TYR A 225 -18.20 34.92 28.89
N PHE A 226 -18.76 33.97 28.14
CA PHE A 226 -17.97 33.02 27.34
C PHE A 226 -18.51 32.88 25.94
N GLU A 227 -17.60 32.69 24.99
CA GLU A 227 -17.83 32.44 23.56
C GLU A 227 -17.06 31.16 23.17
N ILE A 228 -17.62 30.38 22.24
CA ILE A 228 -16.88 29.35 21.52
C ILE A 228 -16.85 29.75 20.05
N THR A 229 -15.67 29.95 19.47
CA THR A 229 -15.55 30.26 18.05
C THR A 229 -15.75 29.02 17.19
N THR A 230 -16.26 29.23 15.97
CA THR A 230 -16.21 28.20 14.92
C THR A 230 -14.77 28.00 14.47
N GLY A 231 -14.40 26.77 14.09
CA GLY A 231 -13.07 26.45 13.59
C GLY A 231 -12.63 25.03 13.91
N THR A 232 -11.47 24.63 13.37
CA THR A 232 -10.91 23.29 13.60
C THR A 232 -10.04 23.26 14.86
N LEU A 233 -10.04 22.11 15.54
CA LEU A 233 -9.18 21.85 16.71
C LEU A 233 -7.86 21.19 16.33
N LEU A 234 -7.85 20.46 15.21
CA LEU A 234 -6.71 19.70 14.72
C LEU A 234 -6.21 20.27 13.40
N THR A 235 -4.98 19.94 13.07
CA THR A 235 -4.36 20.24 11.77
C THR A 235 -3.44 19.11 11.36
N GLU A 236 -3.30 18.91 10.05
CA GLU A 236 -2.34 17.96 9.48
C GLU A 236 -0.90 18.44 9.67
N LYS A 237 -0.03 17.51 10.01
CA LYS A 237 1.42 17.64 10.06
C LYS A 237 2.02 16.50 9.25
N MET A 238 2.59 16.86 8.11
CA MET A 238 3.27 15.88 7.26
C MET A 238 4.55 15.41 7.93
N LYS A 239 4.74 14.09 7.98
CA LYS A 239 5.98 13.45 8.41
C LYS A 239 6.50 12.61 7.26
N GLN A 240 7.77 12.79 6.93
CA GLN A 240 8.45 12.00 5.92
C GLN A 240 9.19 10.83 6.59
N HIS A 241 9.10 9.68 5.95
CA HIS A 241 9.76 8.44 6.33
C HIS A 241 10.72 8.03 5.22
N ASN A 242 11.97 7.79 5.58
CA ASN A 242 13.00 7.32 4.65
C ASN A 242 13.11 5.82 4.72
N LYS A 243 13.26 5.20 3.56
CA LYS A 243 13.56 3.78 3.43
C LYS A 243 14.99 3.50 3.89
N GLY A 244 15.16 2.53 4.78
CA GLY A 244 16.50 2.04 5.13
C GLY A 244 17.21 1.36 3.95
N PRO A 245 18.55 1.37 3.89
CA PRO A 245 19.30 0.95 2.72
C PRO A 245 19.26 -0.55 2.44
N GLN A 246 19.13 -1.40 3.48
CA GLN A 246 19.02 -2.86 3.33
C GLN A 246 17.56 -3.34 3.42
N PRO A 247 17.21 -4.52 2.86
CA PRO A 247 15.86 -5.10 3.01
C PRO A 247 15.42 -5.28 4.46
N THR A 248 16.37 -5.55 5.36
CA THR A 248 16.15 -5.70 6.81
C THR A 248 15.99 -4.37 7.55
N ASP A 249 16.46 -3.28 6.96
CA ASP A 249 16.38 -1.96 7.60
C ASP A 249 14.94 -1.45 7.45
N GLY A 250 14.33 -0.98 8.52
CA GLY A 250 12.98 -0.42 8.43
C GLY A 250 12.92 0.90 7.67
N TYR A 251 11.71 1.44 7.54
CA TYR A 251 11.52 2.87 7.36
C TYR A 251 11.82 3.59 8.67
N THR A 252 12.39 4.79 8.57
CA THR A 252 12.63 5.66 9.72
C THR A 252 12.11 7.07 9.44
N PRO A 253 11.42 7.71 10.40
CA PRO A 253 11.01 9.10 10.30
C PRO A 253 12.24 10.02 10.19
N ASP A 254 12.15 11.09 9.39
CA ASP A 254 13.21 12.11 9.29
C ASP A 254 13.48 12.83 10.61
N THR A 255 12.42 13.04 11.40
CA THR A 255 12.50 13.70 12.70
C THR A 255 11.55 12.96 13.64
N PRO A 256 12.04 12.19 14.62
CA PRO A 256 11.17 11.40 15.49
C PRO A 256 10.24 12.25 16.36
N GLU A 257 8.95 11.92 16.40
CA GLU A 257 7.95 12.59 17.25
C GLU A 257 6.85 11.61 17.72
N PRO A 258 7.18 10.67 18.61
CA PRO A 258 6.37 9.47 18.83
C PRO A 258 5.06 9.69 19.62
N THR A 259 4.90 10.80 20.35
CA THR A 259 3.83 10.95 21.36
C THR A 259 2.85 12.11 21.14
N ALA A 260 3.13 13.02 20.21
CA ALA A 260 2.31 14.23 20.01
C ALA A 260 1.37 14.16 18.79
N LEU A 261 1.35 13.03 18.10
CA LEU A 261 0.75 12.86 16.77
C LEU A 261 -0.28 11.71 16.74
N LEU A 262 -1.36 11.91 16.00
CA LEU A 262 -2.38 10.89 15.71
C LEU A 262 -2.54 10.69 14.20
N GLN A 263 -2.46 9.48 13.66
CA GLN A 263 -1.97 8.25 14.28
C GLN A 263 -0.53 8.42 14.79
N ARG A 264 -0.12 7.55 15.72
CA ARG A 264 1.26 7.57 16.23
C ARG A 264 2.25 7.27 15.10
N GLU A 265 3.43 7.87 15.14
CA GLU A 265 4.51 7.61 14.18
C GLU A 265 4.91 6.13 14.12
N THR A 266 4.84 5.43 15.26
CA THR A 266 5.10 3.99 15.35
C THR A 266 4.05 3.14 14.61
N TYR A 267 2.80 3.62 14.53
CA TYR A 267 1.75 2.96 13.76
C TYR A 267 2.12 2.96 12.28
N VAL A 268 2.47 4.14 11.73
CA VAL A 268 2.82 4.30 10.31
C VAL A 268 4.07 3.52 9.96
N THR A 269 5.13 3.69 10.77
CA THR A 269 6.41 3.00 10.58
C THR A 269 6.24 1.47 10.59
N GLY A 270 5.41 0.94 11.49
CA GLY A 270 5.10 -0.49 11.55
C GLY A 270 4.49 -1.02 10.24
N ARG A 271 3.56 -0.29 9.62
CA ARG A 271 2.93 -0.71 8.35
C ARG A 271 3.86 -0.55 7.17
N LEU A 272 4.64 0.52 7.15
CA LEU A 272 5.66 0.72 6.11
C LEU A 272 6.70 -0.42 6.13
N ASN A 273 7.06 -0.93 7.30
CA ASN A 273 7.97 -2.08 7.42
C ASN A 273 7.34 -3.38 6.88
N ILE A 274 6.04 -3.59 7.08
CA ILE A 274 5.31 -4.72 6.50
C ILE A 274 5.24 -4.58 4.97
N ILE A 275 4.98 -3.38 4.45
CA ILE A 275 5.02 -3.09 3.00
C ILE A 275 6.41 -3.37 2.42
N LYS A 276 7.49 -3.01 3.15
CA LYS A 276 8.86 -3.29 2.71
C LYS A 276 9.15 -4.79 2.58
N GLN A 277 8.63 -5.61 3.49
CA GLN A 277 8.74 -7.06 3.37
C GLN A 277 7.99 -7.59 2.14
N ALA A 278 6.81 -7.02 1.85
CA ALA A 278 6.08 -7.33 0.63
C ALA A 278 6.81 -6.87 -0.63
N GLU A 279 7.56 -5.77 -0.57
CA GLU A 279 8.45 -5.32 -1.64
C GLU A 279 9.50 -6.35 -1.98
N HIS A 280 10.24 -6.81 -0.98
CA HIS A 280 11.21 -7.88 -1.16
C HIS A 280 10.56 -9.17 -1.69
N ALA A 281 9.35 -9.50 -1.22
CA ALA A 281 8.59 -10.65 -1.69
C ALA A 281 8.14 -10.50 -3.16
N CYS A 282 7.76 -9.31 -3.62
CA CYS A 282 7.43 -9.06 -5.02
C CYS A 282 8.66 -9.18 -5.93
N ASP A 283 9.81 -8.69 -5.47
CA ASP A 283 11.06 -8.73 -6.24
C ASP A 283 11.57 -10.16 -6.44
N SER A 284 11.31 -11.04 -5.47
CA SER A 284 11.69 -12.46 -5.57
C SER A 284 10.84 -13.27 -6.55
N ILE A 285 9.63 -12.79 -6.89
CA ILE A 285 8.72 -13.45 -7.84
C ILE A 285 9.05 -13.00 -9.26
N THR A 286 9.82 -13.84 -9.96
CA THR A 286 10.35 -13.54 -11.31
C THR A 286 9.89 -14.52 -12.39
N PHE A 287 9.19 -15.60 -12.02
CA PHE A 287 8.76 -16.62 -12.97
C PHE A 287 7.81 -16.04 -14.04
N THR A 288 8.09 -16.36 -15.29
CA THR A 288 7.21 -16.10 -16.43
C THR A 288 7.03 -17.38 -17.24
N ALA A 289 5.85 -17.61 -17.80
CA ALA A 289 5.57 -18.76 -18.66
C ALA A 289 6.47 -18.77 -19.90
N ASP A 290 6.92 -17.60 -20.34
CA ASP A 290 7.86 -17.44 -21.45
C ASP A 290 9.23 -18.07 -21.18
N SER A 291 9.64 -18.20 -19.91
CA SER A 291 10.84 -18.95 -19.51
C SER A 291 10.77 -20.45 -19.82
N LEU A 292 9.57 -20.96 -20.18
CA LEU A 292 9.33 -22.35 -20.57
C LEU A 292 9.24 -22.55 -22.09
N LYS A 293 9.52 -21.52 -22.89
CA LYS A 293 9.61 -21.69 -24.36
C LYS A 293 10.86 -22.50 -24.69
N ASN A 294 10.79 -23.35 -25.73
CA ASN A 294 11.82 -24.33 -26.08
C ASN A 294 13.25 -23.76 -26.11
N SER A 295 13.47 -22.57 -26.67
CA SER A 295 14.80 -21.95 -26.73
C SER A 295 15.42 -21.69 -25.35
N ALA A 296 14.60 -21.44 -24.31
CA ALA A 296 15.04 -21.21 -22.94
C ALA A 296 15.16 -22.50 -22.10
N LEU A 297 14.60 -23.61 -22.59
CA LEU A 297 14.66 -24.93 -21.93
C LEU A 297 15.75 -25.83 -22.52
N VAL A 298 16.09 -25.68 -23.81
CA VAL A 298 17.15 -26.49 -24.46
C VAL A 298 18.54 -26.24 -23.86
N THR A 299 18.76 -25.06 -23.29
CA THR A 299 20.00 -24.70 -22.57
C THR A 299 19.91 -24.96 -21.06
N ASP A 300 18.80 -25.51 -20.57
CA ASP A 300 18.61 -25.81 -19.15
C ASP A 300 19.38 -27.08 -18.78
N GLY A 301 20.17 -27.02 -17.71
CA GLY A 301 20.98 -28.16 -17.27
C GLY A 301 20.15 -29.41 -16.96
N THR A 302 18.90 -29.25 -16.52
CA THR A 302 17.98 -30.38 -16.28
C THR A 302 17.60 -31.06 -17.60
N ALA A 303 17.30 -30.28 -18.63
CA ALA A 303 16.95 -30.81 -19.95
C ALA A 303 18.16 -31.50 -20.58
N GLN A 304 19.36 -30.90 -20.49
CA GLN A 304 20.61 -31.48 -20.99
C GLN A 304 20.95 -32.79 -20.29
N ALA A 305 20.91 -32.82 -18.95
CA ALA A 305 21.17 -34.03 -18.18
C ALA A 305 20.20 -35.16 -18.50
N LEU A 306 18.89 -34.86 -18.65
CA LEU A 306 17.91 -35.88 -19.03
C LEU A 306 18.15 -36.39 -20.46
N LEU A 307 18.50 -35.50 -21.39
CA LEU A 307 18.80 -35.87 -22.78
C LEU A 307 20.01 -36.81 -22.84
N GLU A 308 21.10 -36.43 -22.18
CA GLU A 308 22.34 -37.21 -22.12
C GLU A 308 22.10 -38.58 -21.50
N THR A 309 21.42 -38.63 -20.35
CA THR A 309 21.13 -39.89 -19.66
C THR A 309 20.27 -40.81 -20.53
N THR A 310 19.22 -40.27 -21.15
CA THR A 310 18.28 -41.08 -21.94
C THR A 310 18.91 -41.58 -23.25
N LEU A 311 19.72 -40.75 -23.92
CA LEU A 311 20.46 -41.14 -25.13
C LEU A 311 21.55 -42.17 -24.83
N LEU A 312 22.28 -42.04 -23.72
CA LEU A 312 23.22 -43.06 -23.25
C LEU A 312 22.50 -44.39 -23.04
N THR A 313 21.34 -44.37 -22.36
CA THR A 313 20.58 -45.60 -22.10
C THR A 313 20.01 -46.23 -23.39
N GLN A 314 19.67 -45.43 -24.41
CA GLN A 314 19.23 -45.95 -25.71
C GLN A 314 20.39 -46.59 -26.47
N ARG A 315 21.56 -45.95 -26.48
CA ARG A 315 22.76 -46.47 -27.14
C ARG A 315 23.20 -47.81 -26.55
N GLU A 316 23.23 -47.93 -25.22
CA GLU A 316 23.53 -49.19 -24.53
C GLU A 316 22.54 -50.32 -24.89
N ARG A 317 21.26 -49.99 -25.08
CA ARG A 317 20.23 -50.97 -25.51
C ARG A 317 20.35 -51.37 -26.98
N GLU A 318 20.85 -50.49 -27.84
CA GLU A 318 21.10 -50.81 -29.25
C GLU A 318 22.35 -51.70 -29.39
N GLU A 319 23.39 -51.48 -28.59
CA GLU A 319 24.59 -52.31 -28.54
C GLU A 319 24.33 -53.72 -27.95
N LEU A 320 23.38 -53.86 -27.02
CA LEU A 320 22.96 -55.15 -26.47
C LEU A 320 22.08 -56.00 -27.40
N ASN A 321 21.55 -55.41 -28.48
CA ASN A 321 20.65 -56.08 -29.43
C ASN A 321 21.30 -56.34 -30.80
N GLN A 322 22.61 -56.08 -30.95
CA GLN A 322 23.44 -56.51 -32.08
C GLN A 322 24.22 -57.78 -31.72
#